data_AF-A0AAD9DKI0-F1
#
_entry.id   AF-A0AAD9DKI0-F1
#
_cell.length_a   1.000
_cell.length_b   1.000
_cell.length_c   1.000
_cell.angle_alpha   90.00
_cell.angle_beta   90.00
_cell.angle_gamma   90.00
#
_symmetry.space_group_name_H-M   'P 1'
#
loop_
_entity.id
_entity.type
_entity.pdbx_description
1 polymer ?
#
loop_
_entity_poly.entity_id
_entity_poly.type
_entity_poly.pdbx_seq_one_letter_code
_entity_poly.pdbx_strand_id
1 'polypeptide(L)'
;MSTSNQHISVSSLAETKMALHSAKHGLSNPIHGIVIGKRSGDDNNVLEIVDAIPVCHEVPTKPIVDMALRLVDAHLQQQGGDDLTIIGWYTSNASTLDDDTPNLSACRIASSMSDNCQDGGDNFILVLVTTSGLLAAVSKDSDSSLSLCRVFQKDTKTKTFSSEVNSSFVTQENDTSYIISKALSKEMPIYDFVDHISNYGSEDWNNMDWIKNGAIKL
;
A
#
# COMPACT_ATOMS: atom_id res chain seq x y z
N MET A 1 2.38 8.06 -26.94
CA MET A 1 2.82 7.56 -25.63
C MET A 1 3.03 8.79 -24.79
N SER A 2 2.16 9.05 -23.82
CA SER A 2 2.38 10.09 -22.83
C SER A 2 2.24 9.41 -21.48
N THR A 3 3.32 8.77 -21.05
CA THR A 3 3.51 8.45 -19.63
C THR A 3 3.69 9.78 -18.94
N SER A 4 2.83 10.11 -17.99
CA SER A 4 3.09 11.24 -17.09
C SER A 4 4.44 10.99 -16.42
N ASN A 5 5.39 11.91 -16.57
CA ASN A 5 6.68 11.88 -15.86
C ASN A 5 6.49 12.28 -14.39
N GLN A 6 5.47 11.72 -13.74
CA GLN A 6 5.20 11.96 -12.32
C GLN A 6 6.24 11.18 -11.52
N HIS A 7 6.90 11.90 -10.63
CA HIS A 7 7.83 11.29 -9.68
C HIS A 7 7.06 10.82 -8.45
N ILE A 8 7.39 9.65 -7.94
CA ILE A 8 6.69 9.02 -6.82
C ILE A 8 7.71 8.77 -5.71
N SER A 9 7.50 9.35 -4.54
CA SER A 9 8.29 9.02 -3.36
C SER A 9 7.51 8.07 -2.45
N VAL A 10 8.19 7.08 -1.88
CA VAL A 10 7.60 6.11 -0.97
C VAL A 10 8.29 6.21 0.38
N SER A 11 7.51 6.51 1.41
CA SER A 11 8.02 6.61 2.78
C SER A 11 8.36 5.24 3.36
N SER A 12 9.34 5.19 4.26
CA SER A 12 9.68 3.98 5.01
C SER A 12 8.48 3.45 5.80
N LEU A 13 7.58 4.33 6.27
CA LEU A 13 6.39 3.94 7.03
C LEU A 13 5.42 3.12 6.18
N ALA A 14 5.08 3.62 4.99
CA ALA A 14 4.20 2.93 4.08
C ALA A 14 4.78 1.56 3.69
N GLU A 15 6.05 1.51 3.31
CA GLU A 15 6.72 0.26 2.95
C GLU A 15 6.78 -0.74 4.12
N THR A 16 7.08 -0.26 5.34
CA THR A 16 7.12 -1.11 6.53
C THR A 16 5.75 -1.71 6.83
N LYS A 17 4.67 -0.93 6.76
CA LYS A 17 3.30 -1.45 6.97
C LYS A 17 2.91 -2.45 5.90
N MET A 18 3.22 -2.18 4.62
CA MET A 18 2.97 -3.10 3.52
C MET A 18 3.73 -4.42 3.71
N ALA A 19 5.02 -4.35 4.06
CA ALA A 19 5.85 -5.53 4.31
C ALA A 19 5.35 -6.36 5.49
N LEU A 20 5.04 -5.73 6.63
CA LEU A 20 4.51 -6.41 7.81
C LEU A 20 3.17 -7.07 7.50
N HIS A 21 2.27 -6.38 6.80
CA HIS A 21 0.97 -6.93 6.42
C HIS A 21 1.14 -8.17 5.53
N SER A 22 1.98 -8.10 4.49
CA SER A 22 2.28 -9.27 3.64
C SER A 22 2.92 -10.42 4.43
N ALA A 23 3.90 -10.12 5.28
CA ALA A 23 4.60 -11.14 6.06
C ALA A 23 3.69 -11.85 7.07
N LYS A 24 2.79 -11.11 7.73
CA LYS A 24 1.86 -11.64 8.73
C LYS A 24 0.93 -12.74 8.16
N HIS A 25 0.43 -12.56 6.94
CA HIS A 25 -0.54 -13.48 6.35
C HIS A 25 0.07 -14.47 5.35
N GLY A 26 1.40 -14.42 5.19
CA GLY A 26 2.17 -15.30 4.31
C GLY A 26 1.96 -15.02 2.83
N LEU A 27 2.70 -15.74 1.99
CA LEU A 27 2.68 -15.58 0.53
C LEU A 27 1.52 -16.32 -0.17
N SER A 28 0.72 -17.08 0.59
CA SER A 28 -0.36 -17.92 0.06
C SER A 28 -1.67 -17.17 -0.14
N ASN A 29 -1.88 -16.06 0.56
CA ASN A 29 -3.10 -15.26 0.49
C ASN A 29 -2.80 -13.89 -0.10
N PRO A 30 -3.71 -13.31 -0.91
CA PRO A 30 -3.51 -11.96 -1.36
C PRO A 30 -3.80 -11.04 -0.18
N ILE A 31 -2.98 -10.01 -0.03
CA ILE A 31 -3.26 -8.92 0.91
C ILE A 31 -3.60 -7.67 0.14
N HIS A 32 -4.39 -6.80 0.75
CA HIS A 32 -4.83 -5.57 0.13
C HIS A 32 -4.94 -4.43 1.15
N GLY A 33 -4.73 -3.21 0.68
CA GLY A 33 -5.01 -2.05 1.49
C GLY A 33 -4.96 -0.73 0.75
N ILE A 34 -5.11 0.34 1.51
CA ILE A 34 -5.27 1.71 1.01
C ILE A 34 -3.93 2.43 1.08
N VAL A 35 -3.60 3.21 0.05
CA VAL A 35 -2.41 4.04 0.00
C VAL A 35 -2.80 5.49 0.30
N ILE A 36 -2.14 6.08 1.29
CA ILE A 36 -2.34 7.46 1.72
C ILE A 36 -1.16 8.30 1.25
N GLY A 37 -1.46 9.50 0.79
CA GLY A 37 -0.42 10.39 0.32
C GLY A 37 -0.93 11.78 0.01
N LYS A 38 -0.02 12.57 -0.55
CA LYS A 38 -0.25 13.96 -0.90
C LYS A 38 0.61 14.35 -2.10
N ARG A 39 0.30 15.49 -2.71
CA ARG A 39 1.21 16.13 -3.64
C ARG A 39 2.16 17.04 -2.88
N SER A 40 3.43 17.06 -3.30
CA SER A 40 4.38 18.02 -2.76
C SER A 40 4.00 19.43 -3.21
N GLY A 41 3.80 20.35 -2.27
CA GLY A 41 3.31 21.70 -2.56
C GLY A 41 4.29 22.55 -3.39
N ASP A 42 5.58 22.23 -3.36
CA ASP A 42 6.64 22.95 -4.07
C ASP A 42 6.86 22.44 -5.51
N ASP A 43 6.48 21.19 -5.79
CA ASP A 43 6.55 20.56 -7.11
C ASP A 43 5.31 19.68 -7.34
N ASN A 44 4.33 20.23 -8.06
CA ASN A 44 3.08 19.54 -8.42
C ASN A 44 3.29 18.23 -9.20
N ASN A 45 4.53 17.90 -9.57
CA ASN A 45 4.89 16.69 -10.27
C ASN A 45 5.33 15.53 -9.36
N VAL A 46 5.40 15.74 -8.03
CA VAL A 46 5.76 14.69 -7.06
C VAL A 46 4.53 14.21 -6.29
N LEU A 47 4.28 12.90 -6.35
CA LEU A 47 3.28 12.19 -5.54
C LEU A 47 3.98 11.48 -4.39
N GLU A 48 3.67 11.87 -3.16
CA GLU A 48 4.29 11.32 -1.95
C GLU A 48 3.37 10.26 -1.33
N ILE A 49 3.82 9.02 -1.27
CA ILE A 49 3.19 7.93 -0.51
C ILE A 49 3.65 8.02 0.95
N VAL A 50 2.77 8.54 1.80
CA VAL A 50 3.07 8.88 3.20
C VAL A 50 2.71 7.75 4.16
N ASP A 51 1.66 6.98 3.88
CA ASP A 51 1.25 5.88 4.73
C ASP A 51 0.51 4.78 3.93
N ALA A 52 0.41 3.60 4.51
CA ALA A 52 -0.37 2.49 3.97
C ALA A 52 -1.27 1.91 5.07
N ILE A 53 -2.54 1.68 4.76
CA ILE A 53 -3.54 1.16 5.71
C ILE A 53 -3.98 -0.23 5.27
N PRO A 54 -3.61 -1.30 6.01
CA PRO A 54 -4.08 -2.66 5.76
C PRO A 54 -5.61 -2.79 5.81
N VAL A 55 -6.20 -3.45 4.81
CA VAL A 55 -7.66 -3.67 4.75
C VAL A 55 -8.00 -5.14 4.91
N CYS A 56 -7.47 -6.03 4.07
CA CYS A 56 -7.79 -7.44 4.14
C CYS A 56 -6.66 -8.34 3.66
N HIS A 57 -6.66 -9.57 4.13
CA HIS A 57 -5.75 -10.66 3.78
C HIS A 57 -6.44 -11.80 3.02
N GLU A 58 -7.43 -11.44 2.21
CA GLU A 58 -8.23 -12.32 1.39
C GLU A 58 -8.70 -11.57 0.14
N VAL A 59 -9.40 -12.25 -0.77
CA VAL A 59 -10.01 -11.58 -1.92
C VAL A 59 -11.08 -10.60 -1.42
N PRO A 60 -10.89 -9.28 -1.62
CA PRO A 60 -11.75 -8.25 -1.05
C PRO A 60 -13.16 -8.33 -1.62
N THR A 61 -14.14 -8.24 -0.72
CA THR A 61 -15.54 -8.04 -1.11
C THR A 61 -15.85 -6.53 -1.16
N LYS A 62 -16.83 -6.15 -1.99
CA LYS A 62 -17.25 -4.75 -2.08
C LYS A 62 -17.63 -4.13 -0.71
N PRO A 63 -18.39 -4.82 0.17
CA PRO A 63 -18.70 -4.27 1.50
C PRO A 63 -17.47 -3.98 2.37
N ILE A 64 -16.45 -4.85 2.33
CA ILE A 64 -15.19 -4.65 3.06
C ILE A 64 -14.49 -3.39 2.54
N VAL A 65 -14.35 -3.27 1.22
CA VAL A 65 -13.69 -2.12 0.58
C VAL A 65 -14.45 -0.82 0.87
N ASP A 66 -15.76 -0.77 0.64
CA ASP A 66 -16.57 0.43 0.82
C ASP A 66 -16.54 0.92 2.28
N MET A 67 -16.60 0.00 3.25
CA MET A 67 -16.55 0.35 4.67
C MET A 67 -15.16 0.86 5.08
N ALA A 68 -14.10 0.15 4.68
CA ALA A 68 -12.73 0.54 4.99
C ALA A 68 -12.42 1.94 4.43
N LEU A 69 -12.79 2.21 3.18
CA LEU A 69 -12.61 3.52 2.55
C LEU A 69 -13.33 4.62 3.31
N ARG A 70 -14.58 4.40 3.72
CA ARG A 70 -15.37 5.38 4.47
C ARG A 70 -14.76 5.68 5.84
N LEU A 71 -14.27 4.66 6.54
CA LEU A 71 -13.65 4.82 7.86
C LEU A 71 -12.30 5.55 7.76
N VAL A 72 -11.50 5.23 6.75
CA VAL A 72 -10.22 5.90 6.48
C VAL A 72 -10.45 7.35 6.07
N ASP A 73 -11.39 7.63 5.17
CA ASP A 73 -11.74 8.99 4.75
C ASP A 73 -12.21 9.85 5.95
N ALA A 74 -13.11 9.31 6.77
CA ALA A 74 -13.53 9.99 8.00
C ALA A 74 -12.36 10.23 8.98
N HIS A 75 -11.41 9.28 9.05
CA HIS A 75 -10.22 9.43 9.87
C HIS A 75 -9.31 10.58 9.39
N LEU A 76 -9.05 10.65 8.08
CA LEU A 76 -8.24 11.70 7.48
C LEU A 76 -8.87 13.09 7.69
N GLN A 77 -10.19 13.19 7.50
CA GLN A 77 -10.95 14.43 7.74
C GLN A 77 -10.86 14.89 9.21
N GLN A 78 -10.84 13.96 10.17
CA GLN A 78 -10.71 14.29 11.59
C GLN A 78 -9.30 14.75 11.99
N GLN A 79 -8.25 14.30 11.30
CA GLN A 79 -6.89 14.70 11.61
C GLN A 79 -6.57 16.15 11.21
N GLY A 80 -7.41 16.80 10.39
CA GLY A 80 -7.25 18.21 10.01
C GLY A 80 -5.96 18.51 9.24
N GLY A 81 -5.31 17.50 8.68
CA GLY A 81 -4.17 17.67 7.79
C GLY A 81 -4.67 17.92 6.39
N ASP A 82 -4.66 19.19 5.96
CA ASP A 82 -5.29 19.67 4.72
C ASP A 82 -4.77 19.02 3.41
N ASP A 83 -3.75 18.15 3.47
CA ASP A 83 -3.09 17.60 2.28
C ASP A 83 -3.15 16.08 2.13
N LEU A 84 -3.51 15.30 3.17
CA LEU A 84 -3.48 13.84 3.09
C LEU A 84 -4.79 13.27 2.54
N THR A 85 -4.67 12.47 1.48
CA THR A 85 -5.82 11.86 0.80
C THR A 85 -5.54 10.39 0.48
N ILE A 86 -6.59 9.67 0.11
CA ILE A 86 -6.46 8.34 -0.48
C ILE A 86 -5.99 8.51 -1.93
N ILE A 87 -4.75 8.12 -2.20
CA ILE A 87 -4.11 8.25 -3.53
C ILE A 87 -3.97 6.90 -4.25
N GLY A 88 -4.33 5.79 -3.61
CA GLY A 88 -4.12 4.50 -4.24
C GLY A 88 -4.62 3.30 -3.48
N TRP A 89 -4.33 2.15 -4.08
CA TRP A 89 -4.55 0.82 -3.53
C TRP A 89 -3.21 0.08 -3.54
N TYR A 90 -2.98 -0.81 -2.57
CA TYR A 90 -1.86 -1.73 -2.63
C TYR A 90 -2.33 -3.18 -2.54
N THR A 91 -1.52 -4.08 -3.07
CA THR A 91 -1.80 -5.51 -3.08
C THR A 91 -0.51 -6.32 -2.96
N SER A 92 -0.61 -7.52 -2.43
CA SER A 92 0.33 -8.62 -2.72
C SER A 92 -0.45 -9.72 -3.43
N ASN A 93 0.17 -10.42 -4.38
CA ASN A 93 -0.45 -11.56 -5.04
C ASN A 93 -0.39 -12.81 -4.17
N ALA A 94 -1.41 -13.66 -4.25
CA ALA A 94 -1.37 -15.02 -3.73
C ALA A 94 -0.58 -15.91 -4.71
N SER A 95 0.74 -15.86 -4.66
CA SER A 95 1.57 -16.67 -5.52
C SER A 95 2.93 -16.94 -4.88
N THR A 96 3.37 -18.19 -4.94
CA THR A 96 4.75 -18.60 -4.62
C THR A 96 5.71 -18.31 -5.78
N LEU A 97 5.17 -18.03 -6.96
CA LEU A 97 5.91 -17.52 -8.11
C LEU A 97 5.87 -15.99 -8.06
N ASP A 98 7.00 -15.35 -8.34
CA ASP A 98 7.13 -13.89 -8.38
C ASP A 98 6.30 -13.35 -9.55
N ASP A 99 5.00 -13.14 -9.32
CA ASP A 99 4.13 -12.49 -10.28
C ASP A 99 4.38 -10.99 -10.18
N ASP A 100 5.07 -10.52 -11.20
CA ASP A 100 5.53 -9.16 -11.39
C ASP A 100 4.40 -8.18 -11.73
N THR A 101 3.16 -8.66 -11.85
CA THR A 101 2.01 -7.84 -12.26
C THR A 101 0.85 -7.93 -11.25
N PRO A 102 0.10 -6.84 -11.01
CA PRO A 102 -1.02 -6.90 -10.08
C PRO A 102 -2.13 -7.81 -10.59
N ASN A 103 -2.71 -8.61 -9.70
CA ASN A 103 -3.84 -9.47 -10.06
C ASN A 103 -5.08 -8.68 -10.54
N LEU A 104 -6.00 -9.39 -11.21
CA LEU A 104 -7.18 -8.79 -11.82
C LEU A 104 -8.13 -8.15 -10.80
N SER A 105 -8.22 -8.69 -9.57
CA SER A 105 -9.07 -8.09 -8.52
C SER A 105 -8.51 -6.74 -8.07
N ALA A 106 -7.21 -6.64 -7.83
CA ALA A 106 -6.55 -5.39 -7.49
C ALA A 106 -6.69 -4.35 -8.60
N CYS A 107 -6.49 -4.75 -9.86
CA CYS A 107 -6.70 -3.87 -11.01
C CYS A 107 -8.14 -3.34 -11.09
N ARG A 108 -9.15 -4.18 -10.87
CA ARG A 108 -10.57 -3.78 -10.92
C ARG A 108 -10.92 -2.81 -9.80
N ILE A 109 -10.40 -3.05 -8.59
CA ILE A 109 -10.61 -2.17 -7.44
C ILE A 109 -9.96 -0.82 -7.70
N ALA A 110 -8.69 -0.80 -8.11
CA ALA A 110 -7.99 0.43 -8.42
C ALA A 110 -8.68 1.21 -9.55
N SER A 111 -9.11 0.54 -10.63
CA SER A 111 -9.90 1.18 -11.70
C SER A 111 -11.20 1.79 -11.15
N SER A 112 -11.99 1.00 -10.39
CA SER A 112 -13.25 1.47 -9.81
C SER A 112 -13.04 2.65 -8.85
N MET A 113 -11.97 2.66 -8.07
CA MET A 113 -11.66 3.76 -7.16
C MET A 113 -11.23 5.01 -7.94
N SER A 114 -10.33 4.85 -8.89
CA SER A 114 -9.84 5.95 -9.72
C SER A 114 -10.95 6.67 -10.48
N ASP A 115 -11.98 5.95 -10.95
CA ASP A 115 -13.12 6.53 -11.68
C ASP A 115 -14.04 7.38 -10.78
N ASN A 116 -13.97 7.19 -9.45
CA ASN A 116 -14.76 7.94 -8.47
C ASN A 116 -13.98 9.10 -7.82
N CYS A 117 -12.71 9.31 -8.20
CA CYS A 117 -11.92 10.46 -7.73
C CYS A 117 -12.32 11.75 -8.47
N GLN A 118 -12.40 12.87 -7.75
CA GLN A 118 -12.82 14.16 -8.32
C GLN A 118 -11.87 14.68 -9.43
N ASP A 119 -10.58 14.29 -9.38
CA ASP A 119 -9.55 14.70 -10.34
C ASP A 119 -9.43 13.74 -11.54
N GLY A 120 -10.44 12.91 -11.83
CA GLY A 120 -10.44 11.99 -12.97
C GLY A 120 -9.51 10.77 -12.81
N GLY A 121 -8.93 10.58 -11.63
CA GLY A 121 -8.14 9.40 -11.29
C GLY A 121 -6.70 9.40 -11.80
N ASP A 122 -6.23 10.50 -12.39
CA ASP A 122 -4.89 10.59 -12.99
C ASP A 122 -3.75 10.44 -11.96
N ASN A 123 -4.03 10.68 -10.67
CA ASN A 123 -3.07 10.51 -9.57
C ASN A 123 -3.26 9.23 -8.78
N PHE A 124 -4.26 8.44 -9.15
CA PHE A 124 -4.49 7.19 -8.46
C PHE A 124 -3.39 6.21 -8.86
N ILE A 125 -2.86 5.45 -7.90
CA ILE A 125 -1.81 4.45 -8.14
C ILE A 125 -2.20 3.08 -7.59
N LEU A 126 -1.59 2.04 -8.15
CA LEU A 126 -1.64 0.68 -7.62
C LEU A 126 -0.24 0.24 -7.24
N VAL A 127 -0.03 -0.10 -5.98
CA VAL A 127 1.26 -0.60 -5.47
C VAL A 127 1.21 -2.12 -5.34
N LEU A 128 2.16 -2.81 -5.93
CA LEU A 128 2.35 -4.25 -5.79
C LEU A 128 3.51 -4.51 -4.84
N VAL A 129 3.27 -5.18 -3.72
CA VAL A 129 4.32 -5.75 -2.87
C VAL A 129 4.79 -7.04 -3.54
N THR A 130 6.08 -7.12 -3.86
CA THR A 130 6.64 -8.27 -4.58
C THR A 130 7.08 -9.35 -3.61
N THR A 131 6.93 -10.61 -4.03
CA THR A 131 7.41 -11.74 -3.23
C THR A 131 8.92 -11.71 -3.10
N SER A 132 9.63 -11.43 -4.19
CA SER A 132 11.09 -11.27 -4.18
C SER A 132 11.58 -10.13 -3.28
N GLY A 133 10.92 -8.97 -3.32
CA GLY A 133 11.23 -7.83 -2.46
C GLY A 133 10.98 -8.12 -0.97
N LEU A 134 9.90 -8.83 -0.65
CA LEU A 134 9.62 -9.25 0.72
C LEU A 134 10.65 -10.28 1.23
N LEU A 135 11.00 -11.28 0.42
CA LEU A 135 12.00 -12.29 0.76
C LEU A 135 13.39 -11.67 0.96
N ALA A 136 13.75 -10.71 0.11
CA ALA A 136 14.97 -9.92 0.24
C ALA A 136 15.02 -9.18 1.59
N ALA A 137 13.93 -8.50 1.98
CA ALA A 137 13.84 -7.80 3.25
C ALA A 137 13.95 -8.71 4.48
N VAL A 138 13.54 -9.99 4.37
CA VAL A 138 13.67 -10.98 5.44
C VAL A 138 15.09 -11.56 5.52
N SER A 139 15.78 -11.69 4.39
CA SER A 139 16.97 -12.55 4.27
C SER A 139 18.25 -12.03 4.95
N LYS A 140 18.24 -10.83 5.55
CA LYS A 140 19.42 -10.17 6.20
C LYS A 140 20.67 -10.00 5.32
N ASP A 141 20.66 -10.50 4.09
CA ASP A 141 21.69 -10.20 3.09
C ASP A 141 21.53 -8.76 2.64
N SER A 142 22.46 -7.92 3.08
CA SER A 142 22.47 -6.47 2.92
C SER A 142 22.67 -5.99 1.46
N ASP A 143 22.76 -6.91 0.50
CA ASP A 143 23.12 -6.63 -0.90
C ASP A 143 21.95 -6.80 -1.89
N SER A 144 20.73 -7.08 -1.39
CA SER A 144 19.57 -7.18 -2.27
C SER A 144 19.09 -5.78 -2.67
N SER A 145 19.49 -5.32 -3.86
CA SER A 145 18.98 -4.11 -4.53
C SER A 145 17.52 -4.21 -5.00
N LEU A 146 16.76 -5.19 -4.50
CA LEU A 146 15.39 -5.45 -4.90
C LEU A 146 14.46 -4.52 -4.13
N SER A 147 13.65 -3.76 -4.88
CA SER A 147 12.58 -2.96 -4.30
C SER A 147 11.52 -3.87 -3.68
N LEU A 148 11.04 -3.51 -2.48
CA LEU A 148 9.92 -4.19 -1.83
C LEU A 148 8.65 -4.12 -2.71
N CYS A 149 8.46 -2.99 -3.39
CA CYS A 149 7.25 -2.72 -4.11
C CYS A 149 7.48 -2.16 -5.51
N ARG A 150 6.47 -2.33 -6.37
CA ARG A 150 6.40 -1.80 -7.73
C ARG A 150 5.14 -0.95 -7.84
N VAL A 151 5.23 0.16 -8.57
CA VAL A 151 4.12 1.12 -8.68
C VAL A 151 3.55 1.08 -10.09
N PHE A 152 2.23 1.03 -10.20
CA PHE A 152 1.48 0.98 -11.44
C PHE A 152 0.54 2.17 -11.55
N GLN A 153 0.46 2.70 -12.76
CA GLN A 153 -0.49 3.74 -13.16
C GLN A 153 -1.54 3.18 -14.10
N LYS A 154 -2.64 3.94 -14.24
CA LYS A 154 -3.74 3.60 -15.14
C LYS A 154 -3.27 3.72 -16.59
N ASP A 155 -3.26 2.60 -17.30
CA ASP A 155 -2.96 2.58 -18.72
C ASP A 155 -4.09 3.28 -19.51
N THR A 156 -3.71 4.22 -20.36
CA THR A 156 -4.66 5.06 -21.10
C THR A 156 -5.51 4.28 -22.11
N LYS A 157 -5.01 3.15 -22.62
CA LYS A 157 -5.66 2.30 -23.62
C LYS A 157 -6.57 1.27 -22.98
N THR A 158 -6.08 0.55 -21.96
CA THR A 158 -6.85 -0.52 -21.31
C THR A 158 -7.73 -0.01 -20.18
N LYS A 159 -7.47 1.21 -19.68
CA LYS A 159 -8.11 1.79 -18.49
C LYS A 159 -7.91 0.96 -17.21
N THR A 160 -6.88 0.11 -17.21
CA THR A 160 -6.48 -0.74 -16.08
C THR A 160 -5.12 -0.34 -15.53
N PHE A 161 -4.86 -0.69 -14.27
CA PHE A 161 -3.59 -0.46 -13.60
C PHE A 161 -2.53 -1.49 -13.99
N SER A 162 -2.11 -1.46 -15.25
CA SER A 162 -1.16 -2.40 -15.85
C SER A 162 0.11 -1.74 -16.38
N SER A 163 0.20 -0.41 -16.35
CA SER A 163 1.39 0.32 -16.77
C SER A 163 2.29 0.56 -15.58
N GLU A 164 3.40 -0.15 -15.50
CA GLU A 164 4.38 0.07 -14.44
C GLU A 164 5.08 1.43 -14.61
N VAL A 165 5.29 2.12 -13.49
CA VAL A 165 6.10 3.33 -13.41
C VAL A 165 7.57 2.94 -13.48
N ASN A 166 8.34 3.60 -14.34
CA ASN A 166 9.76 3.33 -14.44
C ASN A 166 10.45 3.60 -13.08
N SER A 167 11.27 2.65 -12.62
CA SER A 167 11.94 2.70 -11.33
C SER A 167 12.79 3.95 -11.11
N SER A 168 13.26 4.61 -12.17
CA SER A 168 13.96 5.90 -12.06
C SER A 168 13.08 7.05 -11.56
N PHE A 169 11.76 6.90 -11.62
CA PHE A 169 10.78 7.85 -11.08
C PHE A 169 10.19 7.42 -9.74
N VAL A 170 10.65 6.30 -9.18
CA VAL A 170 10.22 5.83 -7.86
C VAL A 170 11.40 5.94 -6.90
N THR A 171 11.29 6.81 -5.90
CA THR A 171 12.32 6.98 -4.87
C THR A 171 11.83 6.46 -3.53
N GLN A 172 12.65 5.66 -2.87
CA GLN A 172 12.44 5.23 -1.50
C GLN A 172 13.28 6.08 -0.56
N GLU A 173 12.82 6.23 0.69
CA GLU A 173 13.63 6.85 1.73
C GLU A 173 14.88 6.01 2.03
N ASN A 174 15.96 6.68 2.43
CA ASN A 174 17.19 6.01 2.86
C ASN A 174 16.90 5.09 4.05
N ASP A 175 17.68 4.02 4.19
CA ASP A 175 17.57 3.03 5.28
C ASP A 175 16.25 2.23 5.36
N THR A 176 15.32 2.41 4.40
CA THR A 176 14.03 1.71 4.42
C THR A 176 14.17 0.20 4.52
N SER A 177 15.09 -0.42 3.77
CA SER A 177 15.36 -1.86 3.86
C SER A 177 15.77 -2.30 5.26
N TYR A 178 16.65 -1.54 5.93
CA TYR A 178 17.07 -1.82 7.31
C TYR A 178 15.91 -1.70 8.29
N ILE A 179 15.07 -0.68 8.13
CA ILE A 179 13.88 -0.45 8.94
C ILE A 179 12.91 -1.63 8.81
N ILE A 180 12.60 -2.05 7.58
CA ILE A 180 11.71 -3.18 7.30
C ILE A 180 12.27 -4.47 7.92
N SER A 181 13.54 -4.80 7.66
CA SER A 181 14.18 -6.00 8.22
C SER A 181 14.12 -6.01 9.74
N LYS A 182 14.34 -4.84 10.38
CA LYS A 182 14.24 -4.70 11.84
C LYS A 182 12.82 -4.89 12.34
N ALA A 183 11.83 -4.31 11.67
CA ALA A 183 10.42 -4.44 12.04
C ALA A 183 9.93 -5.89 11.91
N LEU A 184 10.30 -6.57 10.81
CA LEU A 184 10.02 -7.99 10.60
C LEU A 184 10.69 -8.86 11.66
N SER A 185 11.96 -8.62 11.98
CA SER A 185 12.69 -9.39 13.00
C SER A 185 12.14 -9.25 14.41
N LYS A 186 11.44 -8.15 14.68
CA LYS A 186 10.78 -7.87 15.96
C LYS A 186 9.33 -8.36 15.99
N GLU A 187 8.82 -8.90 14.88
CA GLU A 187 7.42 -9.31 14.74
C GLU A 187 6.46 -8.20 15.18
N MET A 188 6.73 -6.97 14.72
CA MET A 188 5.91 -5.82 15.11
C MET A 188 4.45 -6.05 14.74
N PRO A 189 3.50 -5.82 15.67
CA PRO A 189 2.10 -6.11 15.39
C PRO A 189 1.58 -5.16 14.31
N ILE A 190 0.88 -5.76 13.35
CA ILE A 190 0.14 -5.09 12.29
C ILE A 190 -1.27 -5.71 12.25
N TYR A 191 -2.28 -4.86 12.10
CA TYR A 191 -3.67 -5.27 12.00
C TYR A 191 -4.28 -4.66 10.75
N ASP A 192 -5.11 -5.45 10.08
CA ASP A 192 -5.97 -4.98 9.01
C ASP A 192 -7.42 -4.81 9.47
N PHE A 193 -8.26 -4.28 8.58
CA PHE A 193 -9.67 -4.07 8.88
C PHE A 193 -10.40 -5.40 9.16
N VAL A 194 -10.05 -6.48 8.46
CA VAL A 194 -10.65 -7.81 8.66
C VAL A 194 -10.31 -8.39 10.03
N ASP A 195 -9.07 -8.24 10.50
CA ASP A 195 -8.65 -8.59 11.84
C ASP A 195 -9.48 -7.84 12.88
N HIS A 196 -9.64 -6.52 12.68
CA HIS A 196 -10.37 -5.65 13.60
C HIS A 196 -11.85 -6.04 13.72
N ILE A 197 -12.54 -6.32 12.61
CA ILE A 197 -13.95 -6.75 12.66
C ILE A 197 -14.10 -8.17 13.21
N SER A 198 -13.16 -9.06 12.92
CA SER A 198 -13.22 -10.47 13.34
C SER A 198 -12.99 -10.63 14.85
N ASN A 199 -12.26 -9.70 15.44
CA ASN A 199 -11.96 -9.68 16.87
C ASN A 199 -12.88 -8.72 17.66
N TYR A 200 -13.97 -8.24 17.06
CA TYR A 200 -14.89 -7.34 17.74
C TYR A 200 -15.41 -7.94 19.05
N GLY A 201 -15.23 -7.21 20.15
CA GLY A 201 -15.64 -7.62 21.48
C GLY A 201 -14.65 -8.51 22.24
N SER A 202 -13.47 -8.79 21.68
CA SER A 202 -12.38 -9.43 22.43
C SER A 202 -11.71 -8.46 23.41
N GLU A 203 -10.95 -8.99 24.37
CA GLU A 203 -10.20 -8.18 25.34
C GLU A 203 -9.16 -7.27 24.68
N ASP A 204 -8.55 -7.75 23.59
CA ASP A 204 -7.50 -7.04 22.86
C ASP A 204 -8.03 -6.09 21.77
N TRP A 205 -9.33 -6.10 21.48
CA TRP A 205 -9.92 -5.36 20.36
C TRP A 205 -9.56 -3.87 20.34
N ASN A 206 -9.58 -3.22 21.51
CA ASN A 206 -9.24 -1.79 21.62
C ASN A 206 -7.76 -1.48 21.32
N ASN A 207 -6.89 -2.48 21.39
CA ASN A 207 -5.47 -2.35 21.06
C ASN A 207 -5.19 -2.64 19.58
N MET A 208 -6.17 -3.17 18.83
CA MET A 208 -6.08 -3.47 17.40
C MET A 208 -6.47 -2.25 16.55
N ASP A 209 -5.67 -1.18 16.65
CA ASP A 209 -5.82 0.01 15.80
C ASP A 209 -5.30 -0.27 14.38
N TRP A 210 -6.20 -0.74 13.50
CA TRP A 210 -5.89 -1.09 12.12
C TRP A 210 -5.62 0.12 11.21
N ILE A 211 -6.07 1.32 11.59
CA ILE A 211 -5.85 2.53 10.79
C ILE A 211 -4.45 3.07 11.06
N LYS A 212 -4.15 3.39 12.33
CA LYS A 212 -2.85 4.00 12.66
C LYS A 212 -1.75 2.97 12.74
N ASN A 213 -2.08 1.74 13.18
CA ASN A 213 -1.10 0.71 13.51
C ASN A 213 0.04 1.28 14.37
N GLY A 214 -0.33 1.94 15.47
CA GLY A 214 0.56 2.82 16.25
C GLY A 214 1.76 2.14 16.93
N ALA A 215 1.87 0.82 16.86
CA ALA A 215 3.09 0.10 17.23
C ALA A 215 4.25 0.38 16.26
N ILE A 216 3.95 0.71 14.99
CA ILE A 216 4.91 1.02 13.94
C ILE A 216 5.16 2.52 13.95
N LYS A 217 6.18 2.94 14.70
CA LYS A 217 6.69 4.31 14.71
C LYS A 217 8.15 4.27 14.27
N LEU A 218 8.43 4.99 13.18
CA LEU A 218 9.76 5.12 12.60
C LEU A 218 10.38 6.46 12.99
#